data_AF-A0A932NGV4-F1
#
_entry.id   AF-A0A932NGV4-F1
#
_cell.length_a   1.000
_cell.length_b   1.000
_cell.length_c   1.000
_cell.angle_alpha   90.00
_cell.angle_beta   90.00
_cell.angle_gamma   90.00
#
_symmetry.space_group_name_H-M   'P 1'
#
loop_
_entity.id
_entity.type
_entity.pdbx_description
1 polymer ?
#
loop_
_entity_poly.entity_id
_entity_poly.type
_entity_poly.pdbx_seq_one_letter_code
_entity_poly.pdbx_strand_id
1 'polypeptide(L)'
;MRPPRALAVFASLALASCASAEVQTRAATEVQTINTGAAGSSLHSGPTSLSNASLTMPVSPSGTTRLAPPAPVPEALVNAPLAANQGTSFIVKPHRAQAVSAATASVPRATPQFQKTLVKLGVPTDLAQRLGAFIAARHPGESDKVYHGLAHSEEVADLASWIVEDLSIPVERKILIILSAALHDIDPERPLYVGARVSATVAYLSANPEAHALVAAFTSRYGFTAAQVDTLILATDFSIKPDEMAAKQKTFTEAAAGNFGSDEAWALDWGRKLAFIDQTATYIDSPGKAVARIANLSFEFRTQNKASVPTEAQLLSGSYGFLSNLRSKPLYAMLPRPAQERFQANLDYFKEKQTPAAWAAVSVSAPAVDIEGARRYVARALGANKPAPGQIQAILTDWFRENTIDPSSAQAQAVIAVLLSGMESLVPGN
;
A
#
# COMPACT_ATOMS: atom_id res chain seq x y z
N MET A 1 33.18 17.67 -7.37
CA MET A 1 31.80 17.82 -7.86
C MET A 1 30.93 16.80 -7.13
N ARG A 2 29.88 17.22 -6.43
CA ARG A 2 28.95 16.30 -5.74
C ARG A 2 27.96 15.72 -6.76
N PRO A 3 27.65 14.41 -6.76
CA PRO A 3 26.64 13.87 -7.65
C PRO A 3 25.24 14.36 -7.23
N PRO A 4 24.28 14.49 -8.17
CA PRO A 4 22.94 14.98 -7.88
C PRO A 4 22.10 13.97 -7.07
N ARG A 5 21.28 14.48 -6.14
CA ARG A 5 20.41 13.76 -5.19
C ARG A 5 19.33 12.84 -5.81
N ALA A 6 19.20 12.81 -7.14
CA ALA A 6 18.16 12.05 -7.85
C ALA A 6 18.42 10.53 -7.96
N LEU A 7 19.65 10.07 -7.70
CA LEU A 7 20.05 8.65 -7.79
C LEU A 7 19.59 7.77 -6.61
N ALA A 8 19.16 8.36 -5.50
CA ALA A 8 18.82 7.61 -4.28
C ALA A 8 17.42 6.94 -4.33
N VAL A 9 16.53 7.41 -5.21
CA VAL A 9 15.11 7.03 -5.21
C VAL A 9 14.88 5.61 -5.74
N PHE A 10 15.59 5.19 -6.80
CA PHE A 10 15.43 3.85 -7.36
C PHE A 10 16.24 2.77 -6.62
N ALA A 11 17.33 3.16 -5.94
CA ALA A 11 18.20 2.24 -5.21
C ALA A 11 17.70 1.92 -3.78
N SER A 12 16.91 2.80 -3.17
CA SER A 12 16.37 2.59 -1.82
C SER A 12 15.34 1.45 -1.75
N LEU A 13 14.70 1.11 -2.89
CA LEU A 13 13.81 -0.05 -3.04
C LEU A 13 14.56 -1.38 -3.19
N ALA A 14 15.84 -1.37 -3.59
CA ALA A 14 16.64 -2.57 -3.84
C ALA A 14 17.64 -2.90 -2.72
N LEU A 15 18.25 -1.89 -2.09
CA LEU A 15 19.35 -2.07 -1.13
C LEU A 15 18.91 -2.50 0.28
N ALA A 16 17.65 -2.27 0.66
CA ALA A 16 17.08 -2.80 1.91
C ALA A 16 16.98 -4.35 1.91
N SER A 17 17.08 -5.01 0.74
CA SER A 17 16.86 -6.46 0.60
C SER A 17 18.12 -7.30 0.35
N CYS A 18 19.25 -6.70 -0.07
CA CYS A 18 20.45 -7.45 -0.44
C CYS A 18 21.40 -7.76 0.74
N ALA A 19 21.35 -7.02 1.85
CA ALA A 19 22.27 -7.23 2.98
C ALA A 19 22.01 -8.54 3.76
N SER A 20 20.81 -9.12 3.67
CA SER A 20 20.42 -10.30 4.45
C SER A 20 20.74 -11.66 3.80
N ALA A 21 21.20 -11.69 2.54
CA ALA A 21 21.38 -12.94 1.78
C ALA A 21 22.77 -13.60 1.92
N GLU A 22 23.81 -12.87 2.31
CA GLU A 22 25.19 -13.40 2.37
C GLU A 22 25.58 -14.03 3.73
N VAL A 23 24.76 -13.88 4.79
CA VAL A 23 25.10 -14.40 6.13
C VAL A 23 24.47 -15.77 6.43
N GLN A 24 23.44 -16.21 5.69
CA GLN A 24 22.74 -17.47 5.97
C GLN A 24 23.41 -18.75 5.43
N THR A 25 24.40 -18.67 4.54
CA THR A 25 25.09 -19.86 4.00
C THR A 25 26.26 -20.37 4.84
N ARG A 26 26.63 -19.70 5.95
CA ARG A 26 27.70 -20.17 6.85
C ARG A 26 27.25 -20.77 8.18
N ALA A 27 25.98 -20.68 8.55
CA ALA A 27 25.49 -21.14 9.85
C ALA A 27 24.90 -22.58 9.86
N ALA A 28 24.77 -23.24 8.71
CA ALA A 28 24.10 -24.55 8.60
C ALA A 28 25.04 -25.77 8.61
N THR A 29 26.34 -25.58 8.88
CA THR A 29 27.32 -26.69 8.90
C THR A 29 28.06 -26.76 10.23
N GLU A 30 27.34 -26.84 11.35
CA GLU A 30 27.89 -27.42 12.58
C GLU A 30 26.75 -27.66 13.57
N VAL A 31 26.54 -28.94 13.88
CA VAL A 31 26.14 -29.55 15.16
C VAL A 31 25.26 -30.77 14.87
N GLN A 32 25.94 -31.90 14.72
CA GLN A 32 25.37 -33.23 14.89
C GLN A 32 26.14 -33.90 16.04
N THR A 33 25.44 -34.72 16.82
CA THR A 33 25.91 -35.62 17.92
C THR A 33 26.26 -34.90 19.24
N ILE A 34 25.72 -35.25 20.44
CA ILE A 34 25.73 -36.55 21.14
C ILE A 34 24.65 -36.59 22.28
N ASN A 35 23.87 -37.70 22.36
CA ASN A 35 23.31 -38.51 23.50
C ASN A 35 22.82 -37.88 24.84
N THR A 36 22.00 -38.48 25.73
CA THR A 36 21.02 -39.61 25.85
C THR A 36 20.51 -39.57 27.31
N GLY A 37 19.27 -40.02 27.59
CA GLY A 37 18.77 -40.47 28.91
C GLY A 37 18.09 -39.38 29.76
N ALA A 38 17.03 -39.62 30.55
CA ALA A 38 16.41 -40.86 31.00
C ALA A 38 14.94 -40.63 31.47
N ALA A 39 14.14 -41.67 31.26
CA ALA A 39 12.99 -42.22 32.00
C ALA A 39 12.33 -41.52 33.24
N GLY A 40 10.99 -41.67 33.30
CA GLY A 40 10.14 -41.73 34.51
C GLY A 40 9.40 -40.42 34.83
N SER A 41 8.12 -40.34 35.20
CA SER A 41 7.11 -41.33 35.62
C SER A 41 5.70 -40.69 35.56
N SER A 42 4.69 -41.55 35.56
CA SER A 42 3.23 -41.33 35.50
C SER A 42 2.58 -40.67 36.72
N LEU A 43 1.43 -39.97 36.53
CA LEU A 43 0.07 -40.34 37.04
C LEU A 43 -0.90 -39.13 37.18
N HIS A 44 -2.12 -39.33 36.63
CA HIS A 44 -3.47 -39.00 37.15
C HIS A 44 -3.77 -37.60 37.74
N SER A 45 -4.78 -36.90 37.17
CA SER A 45 -6.15 -36.77 37.75
C SER A 45 -6.94 -35.58 37.13
N GLY A 46 -8.07 -35.89 36.48
CA GLY A 46 -9.40 -35.30 36.68
C GLY A 46 -9.71 -33.80 36.42
N PRO A 47 -10.90 -33.46 35.89
CA PRO A 47 -11.28 -32.11 35.47
C PRO A 47 -12.13 -31.36 36.51
N THR A 48 -12.08 -30.03 36.51
CA THR A 48 -13.08 -29.18 37.18
C THR A 48 -13.67 -28.15 36.23
N SER A 49 -14.96 -28.36 35.97
CA SER A 49 -15.93 -27.43 35.38
C SER A 49 -16.37 -26.43 36.44
N LEU A 50 -16.43 -25.14 36.12
CA LEU A 50 -17.29 -24.16 36.80
C LEU A 50 -17.85 -23.10 35.81
N SER A 51 -19.13 -23.30 35.53
CA SER A 51 -20.26 -22.39 35.29
C SER A 51 -20.12 -20.86 35.44
N ASN A 52 -20.76 -20.17 34.48
CA ASN A 52 -21.66 -19.01 34.55
C ASN A 52 -21.41 -17.87 35.56
N ALA A 53 -21.26 -16.66 35.01
CA ALA A 53 -21.81 -15.44 35.61
C ALA A 53 -22.32 -14.49 34.51
N SER A 54 -23.64 -14.42 34.37
CA SER A 54 -24.35 -13.36 33.67
C SER A 54 -24.24 -12.06 34.47
N LEU A 55 -23.88 -10.96 33.82
CA LEU A 55 -23.97 -9.61 34.37
C LEU A 55 -24.87 -8.76 33.47
N THR A 56 -26.13 -8.70 33.87
CA THR A 56 -27.08 -7.63 33.54
C THR A 56 -26.67 -6.33 34.23
N MET A 57 -26.63 -5.23 33.49
CA MET A 57 -26.57 -3.87 34.05
C MET A 57 -27.60 -2.96 33.36
N PRO A 58 -28.10 -1.92 34.07
CA PRO A 58 -29.44 -1.40 33.89
C PRO A 58 -29.56 -0.25 32.88
N VAL A 59 -30.75 -0.15 32.29
CA VAL A 59 -31.28 0.97 31.51
C VAL A 59 -31.91 1.99 32.47
N SER A 60 -31.55 3.29 32.34
CA SER A 60 -32.39 4.48 32.66
C SER A 60 -31.61 5.80 32.45
N PRO A 61 -32.25 6.98 32.32
CA PRO A 61 -32.64 7.53 31.02
C PRO A 61 -32.12 8.97 30.76
N SER A 62 -32.32 9.42 29.51
CA SER A 62 -32.54 10.80 29.04
C SER A 62 -31.98 11.98 29.84
N GLY A 63 -30.94 12.60 29.28
CA GLY A 63 -30.54 13.98 29.54
C GLY A 63 -30.24 14.72 28.24
N THR A 64 -31.21 15.48 27.72
CA THR A 64 -31.04 16.41 26.60
C THR A 64 -30.30 17.66 27.06
N THR A 65 -29.03 17.79 26.71
CA THR A 65 -28.32 19.09 26.72
C THR A 65 -28.08 19.53 25.28
N ARG A 66 -28.86 20.53 24.88
CA ARG A 66 -28.81 21.22 23.59
C ARG A 66 -27.57 22.11 23.58
N LEU A 67 -26.51 21.70 22.88
CA LEU A 67 -25.36 22.57 22.61
C LEU A 67 -25.75 23.62 21.56
N ALA A 68 -25.45 24.88 21.87
CA ALA A 68 -25.67 26.02 20.99
C ALA A 68 -24.77 25.92 19.73
N PRO A 69 -25.22 26.41 18.56
CA PRO A 69 -24.40 26.45 17.36
C PRO A 69 -23.21 27.42 17.53
N PRO A 70 -22.04 27.11 16.95
CA PRO A 70 -20.91 28.03 16.95
C PRO A 70 -21.22 29.30 16.14
N ALA A 71 -20.74 30.42 16.64
CA ALA A 71 -20.85 31.74 15.99
C ALA A 71 -20.15 31.76 14.62
N PRO A 72 -20.66 32.55 13.65
CA PRO A 72 -20.02 32.70 12.34
C PRO A 72 -18.66 33.40 12.48
N VAL A 73 -17.66 32.85 11.77
CA VAL A 73 -16.32 33.45 11.65
C VAL A 73 -16.40 34.64 10.69
N PRO A 74 -15.82 35.81 11.04
CA PRO A 74 -15.86 36.97 10.16
C PRO A 74 -14.96 36.80 8.93
N GLU A 75 -15.54 37.07 7.75
CA GLU A 75 -14.86 37.28 6.48
C GLU A 75 -13.93 38.50 6.56
N ALA A 76 -12.64 38.29 6.82
CA ALA A 76 -11.60 39.28 6.54
C ALA A 76 -10.22 38.60 6.53
N LEU A 77 -9.83 38.04 5.38
CA LEU A 77 -8.44 37.90 4.90
C LEU A 77 -8.44 37.20 3.53
N VAL A 78 -9.20 37.75 2.59
CA VAL A 78 -9.03 37.49 1.15
C VAL A 78 -8.69 38.84 0.53
N ASN A 79 -7.48 38.94 -0.04
CA ASN A 79 -6.91 40.02 -0.87
C ASN A 79 -5.65 40.67 -0.28
N ALA A 80 -4.49 40.10 -0.63
CA ALA A 80 -3.26 40.86 -0.83
C ALA A 80 -2.63 40.40 -2.16
N PRO A 81 -2.47 41.28 -3.17
CA PRO A 81 -1.91 40.92 -4.46
C PRO A 81 -0.37 40.87 -4.37
N LEU A 82 0.21 39.73 -4.76
CA LEU A 82 1.65 39.64 -5.01
C LEU A 82 1.96 40.14 -6.42
N ALA A 83 2.85 41.12 -6.46
CA ALA A 83 3.25 41.88 -7.62
C ALA A 83 3.82 41.01 -8.75
N ALA A 84 3.53 41.46 -9.97
CA ALA A 84 4.00 40.93 -11.23
C ALA A 84 5.54 40.84 -11.32
N ASN A 85 6.04 39.73 -11.84
CA ASN A 85 7.28 39.72 -12.60
C ASN A 85 6.99 39.12 -13.98
N GLN A 86 7.19 39.96 -14.99
CA GLN A 86 6.91 39.68 -16.39
C GLN A 86 7.94 38.69 -16.96
N GLY A 87 7.46 37.72 -17.74
CA GLY A 87 8.32 36.80 -18.47
C GLY A 87 7.53 35.81 -19.32
N THR A 88 7.14 36.26 -20.53
CA THR A 88 6.69 35.47 -21.69
C THR A 88 5.46 34.55 -21.53
N SER A 89 4.30 35.06 -21.94
CA SER A 89 3.07 34.29 -22.19
C SER A 89 3.26 33.29 -23.34
N PHE A 90 3.09 32.00 -23.06
CA PHE A 90 2.52 31.06 -24.02
C PHE A 90 1.03 30.94 -23.69
N ILE A 91 0.17 31.48 -24.57
CA ILE A 91 -1.28 31.27 -24.49
C ILE A 91 -1.55 29.81 -24.88
N VAL A 92 -1.62 28.92 -23.90
CA VAL A 92 -2.27 27.62 -24.07
C VAL A 92 -3.75 27.84 -23.80
N LYS A 93 -4.56 27.86 -24.88
CA LYS A 93 -6.02 27.86 -24.76
C LYS A 93 -6.45 26.64 -23.92
N PRO A 94 -7.44 26.75 -23.02
CA PRO A 94 -8.01 25.59 -22.36
C PRO A 94 -8.66 24.70 -23.43
N HIS A 95 -8.09 23.53 -23.67
CA HIS A 95 -8.75 22.49 -24.45
C HIS A 95 -9.96 22.02 -23.65
N ARG A 96 -11.14 22.50 -24.06
CA ARG A 96 -12.44 21.90 -23.75
C ARG A 96 -12.31 20.40 -23.96
N ALA A 97 -12.59 19.60 -22.92
CA ALA A 97 -12.67 18.15 -23.02
C ALA A 97 -13.58 17.78 -24.21
N GLN A 98 -12.98 17.40 -25.32
CA GLN A 98 -13.71 16.85 -26.45
C GLN A 98 -14.11 15.44 -26.04
N ALA A 99 -15.41 15.23 -25.89
CA ALA A 99 -15.99 13.89 -25.94
C ALA A 99 -15.57 13.28 -27.28
N VAL A 100 -14.63 12.35 -27.24
CA VAL A 100 -14.20 11.61 -28.42
C VAL A 100 -15.37 10.73 -28.82
N SER A 101 -16.04 11.10 -29.91
CA SER A 101 -17.02 10.25 -30.57
C SER A 101 -16.26 9.08 -31.21
N ALA A 102 -16.47 7.88 -30.66
CA ALA A 102 -15.89 6.65 -31.12
C ALA A 102 -16.66 6.08 -32.31
N ALA A 103 -15.96 5.71 -33.38
CA ALA A 103 -16.41 4.72 -34.34
C ALA A 103 -15.22 4.13 -35.11
N THR A 104 -14.30 3.49 -34.40
CA THR A 104 -13.51 2.40 -34.96
C THR A 104 -14.07 1.12 -34.34
N ALA A 105 -14.44 0.15 -35.20
CA ALA A 105 -14.96 -1.14 -34.75
C ALA A 105 -13.89 -1.82 -33.90
N SER A 106 -14.04 -1.70 -32.57
CA SER A 106 -13.17 -2.32 -31.61
C SER A 106 -13.41 -3.83 -31.62
N VAL A 107 -12.34 -4.60 -31.72
CA VAL A 107 -12.38 -6.04 -31.44
C VAL A 107 -13.04 -6.22 -30.07
N PRO A 108 -14.05 -7.09 -29.93
CA PRO A 108 -14.72 -7.30 -28.65
C PRO A 108 -13.68 -7.65 -27.58
N ARG A 109 -13.49 -6.76 -26.61
CA ARG A 109 -12.59 -7.00 -25.49
C ARG A 109 -13.19 -8.09 -24.63
N ALA A 110 -12.41 -9.11 -24.28
CA ALA A 110 -12.86 -10.15 -23.37
C ALA A 110 -13.32 -9.51 -22.05
N THR A 111 -14.45 -9.98 -21.51
CA THR A 111 -14.96 -9.48 -20.23
C THR A 111 -13.93 -9.72 -19.12
N PRO A 112 -13.48 -8.66 -18.41
CA PRO A 112 -12.57 -8.77 -17.27
C PRO A 112 -13.07 -9.76 -16.21
N GLN A 113 -12.15 -10.41 -15.49
CA GLN A 113 -12.50 -11.42 -14.50
C GLN A 113 -13.30 -10.83 -13.34
N PHE A 114 -13.01 -9.61 -12.92
CA PHE A 114 -13.70 -8.97 -11.81
C PHE A 114 -15.20 -8.79 -12.10
N GLN A 115 -15.57 -8.48 -13.35
CA GLN A 115 -16.99 -8.37 -13.73
C GLN A 115 -17.69 -9.73 -13.64
N LYS A 116 -17.02 -10.81 -14.09
CA LYS A 116 -17.56 -12.18 -13.96
C LYS A 116 -17.74 -12.57 -12.50
N THR A 117 -16.78 -12.21 -11.66
CA THR A 117 -16.79 -12.50 -10.22
C THR A 117 -17.90 -11.73 -9.52
N LEU A 118 -18.07 -10.44 -9.82
CA LEU A 118 -19.19 -9.64 -9.31
C LEU A 118 -20.55 -10.27 -9.67
N VAL A 119 -20.73 -10.70 -10.92
CA VAL A 119 -21.96 -11.40 -11.34
C VAL A 119 -22.16 -12.71 -10.57
N LYS A 120 -21.11 -13.50 -10.38
CA LYS A 120 -21.16 -14.73 -9.55
C LYS A 120 -21.53 -14.44 -8.09
N LEU A 121 -21.12 -13.29 -7.57
CA LEU A 121 -21.47 -12.81 -6.22
C LEU A 121 -22.89 -12.22 -6.12
N GLY A 122 -23.67 -12.25 -7.20
CA GLY A 122 -25.05 -11.75 -7.21
C GLY A 122 -25.21 -10.30 -7.65
N VAL A 123 -24.15 -9.65 -8.14
CA VAL A 123 -24.25 -8.32 -8.76
C VAL A 123 -24.98 -8.43 -10.10
N PRO A 124 -26.00 -7.58 -10.36
CA PRO A 124 -26.65 -7.55 -11.67
C PRO A 124 -25.63 -7.36 -12.79
N THR A 125 -25.82 -8.10 -13.88
CA THR A 125 -24.93 -8.03 -15.04
C THR A 125 -24.80 -6.62 -15.60
N ASP A 126 -25.90 -5.86 -15.65
CA ASP A 126 -25.89 -4.46 -16.11
C ASP A 126 -25.07 -3.56 -15.19
N LEU A 127 -25.14 -3.75 -13.87
CA LEU A 127 -24.35 -2.98 -12.91
C LEU A 127 -22.85 -3.31 -12.99
N ALA A 128 -22.50 -4.59 -13.13
CA ALA A 128 -21.10 -5.01 -13.33
C ALA A 128 -20.53 -4.47 -14.67
N GLN A 129 -21.33 -4.49 -15.73
CA GLN A 129 -20.96 -3.91 -17.03
C GLN A 129 -20.82 -2.39 -16.96
N ARG A 130 -21.70 -1.69 -16.23
CA ARG A 130 -21.59 -0.25 -16.00
C ARG A 130 -20.30 0.12 -15.27
N LEU A 131 -19.89 -0.66 -14.27
CA LEU A 131 -18.59 -0.48 -13.62
C LEU A 131 -17.44 -0.65 -14.63
N GLY A 132 -17.48 -1.72 -15.43
CA GLY A 132 -16.51 -1.95 -16.50
C GLY A 132 -16.40 -0.81 -17.52
N ALA A 133 -17.55 -0.31 -18.00
CA ALA A 133 -17.60 0.81 -18.92
C ALA A 133 -17.11 2.12 -18.27
N PHE A 134 -17.45 2.34 -17.00
CA PHE A 134 -17.02 3.51 -16.24
C PHE A 134 -15.50 3.55 -16.10
N ILE A 135 -14.85 2.46 -15.67
CA ILE A 135 -13.39 2.44 -15.54
C ILE A 135 -12.71 2.64 -16.91
N ALA A 136 -13.23 2.01 -17.97
CA ALA A 136 -12.67 2.12 -19.32
C ALA A 136 -12.71 3.56 -19.87
N ALA A 137 -13.69 4.36 -19.46
CA ALA A 137 -13.87 5.73 -19.92
C ALA A 137 -13.09 6.80 -19.10
N ARG A 138 -12.49 6.43 -17.96
CA ARG A 138 -11.93 7.38 -16.99
C ARG A 138 -10.42 7.27 -16.75
N HIS A 139 -9.72 6.51 -17.60
CA HIS A 139 -8.27 6.58 -17.71
C HIS A 139 -7.88 7.43 -18.92
N PRO A 140 -7.19 8.58 -18.74
CA PRO A 140 -6.88 9.46 -19.85
C PRO A 140 -5.79 8.90 -20.75
N GLY A 141 -5.91 9.18 -22.06
CA GLY A 141 -4.87 8.97 -23.06
C GLY A 141 -4.63 7.54 -23.51
N GLU A 142 -3.40 7.29 -23.95
CA GLU A 142 -2.88 5.97 -24.33
C GLU A 142 -2.66 5.14 -23.06
N SER A 143 -3.75 4.60 -22.52
CA SER A 143 -3.78 3.84 -21.26
C SER A 143 -2.86 2.61 -21.23
N ASP A 144 -2.36 2.18 -22.39
CA ASP A 144 -1.35 1.13 -22.58
C ASP A 144 0.10 1.64 -22.41
N LYS A 145 0.31 2.96 -22.43
CA LYS A 145 1.63 3.62 -22.28
C LYS A 145 1.86 4.26 -20.91
N VAL A 146 0.91 4.08 -19.99
CA VAL A 146 0.95 4.58 -18.61
C VAL A 146 0.78 3.38 -17.70
N TYR A 147 1.62 3.25 -16.67
CA TYR A 147 1.54 2.20 -15.66
C TYR A 147 0.19 2.25 -14.93
N HIS A 148 -0.19 3.42 -14.37
CA HIS A 148 -1.47 3.57 -13.66
C HIS A 148 -2.66 3.74 -14.65
N GLY A 149 -2.65 3.01 -15.77
CA GLY A 149 -3.68 3.01 -16.81
C GLY A 149 -4.78 1.96 -16.59
N LEU A 150 -5.69 1.84 -17.56
CA LEU A 150 -6.82 0.90 -17.52
C LEU A 150 -6.39 -0.55 -17.28
N ALA A 151 -5.30 -0.99 -17.91
CA ALA A 151 -4.80 -2.35 -17.76
C ALA A 151 -4.39 -2.67 -16.31
N HIS A 152 -3.81 -1.70 -15.60
CA HIS A 152 -3.44 -1.86 -14.19
C HIS A 152 -4.69 -1.93 -13.30
N SER A 153 -5.63 -1.00 -13.44
CA SER A 153 -6.90 -1.03 -12.68
C SER A 153 -7.65 -2.34 -12.82
N GLU A 154 -7.73 -2.88 -14.04
CA GLU A 154 -8.41 -4.15 -14.29
C GLU A 154 -7.66 -5.34 -13.68
N GLU A 155 -6.34 -5.35 -13.71
CA GLU A 155 -5.55 -6.43 -13.12
C GLU A 155 -5.57 -6.41 -11.59
N VAL A 156 -5.57 -5.22 -10.98
CA VAL A 156 -5.77 -5.08 -9.54
C VAL A 156 -7.15 -5.61 -9.14
N ALA A 157 -8.20 -5.28 -9.90
CA ALA A 157 -9.54 -5.79 -9.68
C ALA A 157 -9.65 -7.31 -9.93
N ASP A 158 -9.01 -7.82 -10.98
CA ASP A 158 -9.02 -9.25 -11.33
C ASP A 158 -8.27 -10.08 -10.28
N LEU A 159 -7.10 -9.62 -9.83
CA LEU A 159 -6.34 -10.27 -8.77
C LEU A 159 -7.11 -10.24 -7.44
N ALA A 160 -7.68 -9.09 -7.07
CA ALA A 160 -8.55 -8.98 -5.89
C ALA A 160 -9.73 -9.97 -5.97
N SER A 161 -10.34 -10.11 -7.16
CA SER A 161 -11.44 -11.03 -7.40
C SER A 161 -11.05 -12.49 -7.21
N TRP A 162 -9.91 -12.92 -7.77
CA TRP A 162 -9.39 -14.28 -7.54
C TRP A 162 -9.13 -14.56 -6.07
N ILE A 163 -8.57 -13.59 -5.35
CA ILE A 163 -8.27 -13.75 -3.92
C ILE A 163 -9.55 -13.90 -3.12
N VAL A 164 -10.55 -13.03 -3.32
CA VAL A 164 -11.76 -13.04 -2.47
C VAL A 164 -12.72 -14.17 -2.81
N GLU A 165 -12.65 -14.74 -4.02
CA GLU A 165 -13.56 -15.80 -4.48
C GLU A 165 -13.56 -16.99 -3.50
N ASP A 166 -12.38 -17.42 -3.06
CA ASP A 166 -12.20 -18.58 -2.17
C ASP A 166 -12.29 -18.25 -0.68
N LEU A 167 -12.38 -16.97 -0.29
CA LEU A 167 -12.44 -16.59 1.12
C LEU A 167 -13.82 -16.82 1.73
N SER A 168 -13.86 -17.32 2.97
CA SER A 168 -15.08 -17.43 3.77
C SER A 168 -15.42 -16.11 4.48
N ILE A 169 -15.62 -15.04 3.71
CA ILE A 169 -16.08 -13.73 4.21
C ILE A 169 -17.45 -13.37 3.60
N PRO A 170 -18.24 -12.49 4.25
CA PRO A 170 -19.52 -12.01 3.72
C PRO A 170 -19.41 -11.50 2.27
N VAL A 171 -20.45 -11.76 1.46
CA VAL A 171 -20.49 -11.40 0.04
C VAL A 171 -20.32 -9.90 -0.17
N GLU A 172 -20.93 -9.11 0.70
CA GLU A 172 -20.87 -7.65 0.72
C GLU A 172 -19.43 -7.16 0.85
N ARG A 173 -18.63 -7.83 1.69
CA ARG A 173 -17.21 -7.52 1.87
C ARG A 173 -16.39 -7.87 0.63
N LYS A 174 -16.68 -9.00 -0.02
CA LYS A 174 -16.04 -9.36 -1.31
C LYS A 174 -16.32 -8.30 -2.37
N ILE A 175 -17.57 -7.86 -2.48
CA ILE A 175 -17.98 -6.82 -3.44
C ILE A 175 -17.30 -5.48 -3.12
N LEU A 176 -17.26 -5.07 -1.85
CA LEU A 176 -16.56 -3.86 -1.41
C LEU A 176 -15.07 -3.90 -1.81
N ILE A 177 -14.38 -5.00 -1.55
CA ILE A 177 -12.96 -5.17 -1.92
C ILE A 177 -12.77 -5.04 -3.44
N ILE A 178 -13.57 -5.75 -4.24
CA ILE A 178 -13.47 -5.71 -5.71
C ILE A 178 -13.78 -4.31 -6.25
N LEU A 179 -14.79 -3.64 -5.68
CA LEU A 179 -15.18 -2.29 -6.09
C LEU A 179 -14.06 -1.27 -5.80
N SER A 180 -13.50 -1.29 -4.58
CA SER A 180 -12.37 -0.44 -4.22
C SER A 180 -11.15 -0.72 -5.11
N ALA A 181 -10.84 -1.98 -5.37
CA ALA A 181 -9.77 -2.38 -6.28
C ALA A 181 -10.00 -1.86 -7.72
N ALA A 182 -11.22 -1.93 -8.25
CA ALA A 182 -11.51 -1.46 -9.60
C ALA A 182 -11.45 0.08 -9.74
N LEU A 183 -11.74 0.81 -8.67
CA LEU A 183 -11.83 2.27 -8.68
C LEU A 183 -10.57 3.00 -8.20
N HIS A 184 -9.56 2.31 -7.66
CA HIS A 184 -8.44 2.93 -6.93
C HIS A 184 -7.65 4.00 -7.71
N ASP A 185 -7.59 3.89 -9.03
CA ASP A 185 -6.76 4.72 -9.92
C ASP A 185 -7.55 5.62 -10.89
N ILE A 186 -8.82 5.90 -10.57
CA ILE A 186 -9.69 6.76 -11.38
C ILE A 186 -9.35 8.24 -11.19
N ASP A 187 -8.52 8.78 -12.07
CA ASP A 187 -8.16 10.21 -12.11
C ASP A 187 -8.21 10.69 -13.58
N PRO A 188 -9.40 11.03 -14.11
CA PRO A 188 -9.58 11.38 -15.53
C PRO A 188 -9.00 12.74 -15.90
N GLU A 189 -8.69 13.59 -14.92
CA GLU A 189 -8.16 14.94 -15.12
C GLU A 189 -6.63 15.00 -15.07
N ARG A 190 -5.96 13.88 -14.74
CA ARG A 190 -4.50 13.86 -14.69
C ARG A 190 -3.88 14.11 -16.07
N PRO A 191 -2.73 14.81 -16.12
CA PRO A 191 -1.97 14.93 -17.36
C PRO A 191 -1.51 13.56 -17.88
N LEU A 192 -1.29 13.47 -19.21
CA LEU A 192 -0.69 12.28 -19.82
C LEU A 192 0.65 11.95 -19.15
N TYR A 193 0.93 10.66 -18.96
CA TYR A 193 2.17 10.16 -18.35
C TYR A 193 2.39 10.61 -16.90
N VAL A 194 1.34 11.00 -16.21
CA VAL A 194 1.34 11.21 -14.75
C VAL A 194 0.51 10.08 -14.14
N GLY A 195 1.08 9.41 -13.13
CA GLY A 195 0.36 8.36 -12.40
C GLY A 195 -0.89 8.90 -11.71
N ALA A 196 -1.85 8.01 -11.47
CA ALA A 196 -3.04 8.34 -10.69
C ALA A 196 -2.63 8.84 -9.29
N ARG A 197 -3.41 9.76 -8.74
CA ARG A 197 -3.27 10.17 -7.35
C ARG A 197 -4.49 9.69 -6.61
N VAL A 198 -4.29 8.87 -5.59
CA VAL A 198 -5.39 8.32 -4.79
C VAL A 198 -6.27 9.42 -4.19
N SER A 199 -5.68 10.53 -3.76
CA SER A 199 -6.45 11.69 -3.28
C SER A 199 -7.33 12.33 -4.37
N ALA A 200 -6.87 12.36 -5.63
CA ALA A 200 -7.66 12.82 -6.76
C ALA A 200 -8.76 11.80 -7.13
N THR A 201 -8.48 10.51 -7.01
CA THR A 201 -9.49 9.44 -7.14
C THR A 201 -10.64 9.66 -6.16
N VAL A 202 -10.35 9.75 -4.87
CA VAL A 202 -11.38 9.94 -3.84
C VAL A 202 -12.17 11.24 -4.06
N ALA A 203 -11.47 12.34 -4.39
CA ALA A 203 -12.13 13.61 -4.71
C ALA A 203 -13.06 13.49 -5.94
N TYR A 204 -12.62 12.79 -6.98
CA TYR A 204 -13.40 12.59 -8.19
C TYR A 204 -14.64 11.72 -7.94
N LEU A 205 -14.50 10.60 -7.23
CA LEU A 205 -15.61 9.71 -6.90
C LEU A 205 -16.69 10.42 -6.08
N SER A 206 -16.29 11.33 -5.19
CA SER A 206 -17.22 12.12 -4.38
C SER A 206 -17.87 13.27 -5.15
N ALA A 207 -17.13 13.96 -6.03
CA ALA A 207 -17.61 15.18 -6.69
C ALA A 207 -18.35 14.92 -8.01
N ASN A 208 -18.05 13.80 -8.69
CA ASN A 208 -18.62 13.50 -9.99
C ASN A 208 -20.00 12.81 -9.85
N PRO A 209 -21.10 13.36 -10.43
CA PRO A 209 -22.43 12.79 -10.28
C PRO A 209 -22.59 11.38 -10.85
N GLU A 210 -21.89 11.05 -11.94
CA GLU A 210 -21.94 9.73 -12.56
C GLU A 210 -21.21 8.69 -11.69
N ALA A 211 -20.02 9.04 -11.19
CA ALA A 211 -19.26 8.21 -10.27
C ALA A 211 -20.05 7.95 -8.98
N HIS A 212 -20.63 9.02 -8.41
CA HIS A 212 -21.45 8.93 -7.21
C HIS A 212 -22.69 8.05 -7.43
N ALA A 213 -23.39 8.19 -8.58
CA ALA A 213 -24.53 7.34 -8.91
C ALA A 213 -24.15 5.86 -9.11
N LEU A 214 -22.97 5.59 -9.67
CA LEU A 214 -22.44 4.24 -9.79
C LEU A 214 -22.16 3.62 -8.43
N VAL A 215 -21.39 4.32 -7.57
CA VAL A 215 -21.08 3.84 -6.21
C VAL A 215 -22.36 3.67 -5.40
N ALA A 216 -23.31 4.61 -5.49
CA ALA A 216 -24.62 4.54 -4.83
C ALA A 216 -25.42 3.29 -5.21
N ALA A 217 -25.33 2.82 -6.46
CA ALA A 217 -26.00 1.61 -6.92
C ALA A 217 -25.44 0.33 -6.26
N PHE A 218 -24.17 0.32 -5.88
CA PHE A 218 -23.58 -0.75 -5.09
C PHE A 218 -23.92 -0.61 -3.60
N THR A 219 -23.70 0.58 -3.02
CA THR A 219 -23.86 0.80 -1.57
C THR A 219 -25.30 0.57 -1.10
N SER A 220 -26.29 1.03 -1.88
CA SER A 220 -27.72 0.81 -1.58
C SER A 220 -28.14 -0.67 -1.57
N ARG A 221 -27.36 -1.55 -2.19
CA ARG A 221 -27.70 -2.96 -2.38
C ARG A 221 -26.93 -3.90 -1.46
N TYR A 222 -25.71 -3.53 -1.06
CA TYR A 222 -24.80 -4.41 -0.32
C TYR A 222 -24.41 -3.88 1.07
N GLY A 223 -25.05 -2.82 1.55
CA GLY A 223 -24.98 -2.42 2.97
C GLY A 223 -23.64 -1.80 3.42
N PHE A 224 -22.70 -1.53 2.52
CA PHE A 224 -21.52 -0.70 2.77
C PHE A 224 -21.74 0.73 2.28
N THR A 225 -20.91 1.69 2.72
CA THR A 225 -21.03 3.11 2.37
C THR A 225 -20.01 3.56 1.33
N ALA A 226 -20.24 4.70 0.67
CA ALA A 226 -19.26 5.29 -0.25
C ALA A 226 -17.95 5.64 0.50
N ALA A 227 -18.05 6.13 1.73
CA ALA A 227 -16.89 6.44 2.56
C ALA A 227 -16.06 5.18 2.89
N GLN A 228 -16.67 4.00 3.01
CA GLN A 228 -15.94 2.74 3.17
C GLN A 228 -15.20 2.33 1.90
N VAL A 229 -15.77 2.59 0.71
CA VAL A 229 -15.09 2.38 -0.58
C VAL A 229 -13.86 3.28 -0.67
N ASP A 230 -14.03 4.58 -0.38
CA ASP A 230 -12.96 5.58 -0.40
C ASP A 230 -11.85 5.24 0.60
N THR A 231 -12.20 4.82 1.82
CA THR A 231 -11.24 4.40 2.84
C THR A 231 -10.35 3.26 2.36
N LEU A 232 -10.91 2.23 1.71
CA LEU A 232 -10.09 1.13 1.19
C LEU A 232 -9.22 1.57 0.00
N ILE A 233 -9.68 2.52 -0.81
CA ILE A 233 -8.87 3.15 -1.86
C ILE A 233 -7.69 3.93 -1.26
N LEU A 234 -7.88 4.66 -0.15
CA LEU A 234 -6.79 5.37 0.54
C LEU A 234 -5.63 4.43 0.95
N ALA A 235 -5.90 3.15 1.18
CA ALA A 235 -4.86 2.18 1.55
C ALA A 235 -3.84 1.93 0.43
N THR A 236 -4.19 2.17 -0.83
CA THR A 236 -3.27 2.01 -1.97
C THR A 236 -2.41 3.26 -2.20
N ASP A 237 -2.57 4.32 -1.40
CA ASP A 237 -1.79 5.54 -1.57
C ASP A 237 -0.33 5.35 -1.12
N PHE A 238 0.54 5.12 -2.10
CA PHE A 238 1.96 4.87 -1.86
C PHE A 238 2.82 6.14 -2.02
N SER A 239 3.85 6.29 -1.19
CA SER A 239 4.95 7.21 -1.46
C SER A 239 6.29 6.53 -1.17
N ILE A 240 7.27 6.83 -2.01
CA ILE A 240 8.68 6.49 -1.79
C ILE A 240 9.32 7.31 -0.66
N LYS A 241 8.72 8.45 -0.28
CA LYS A 241 9.24 9.30 0.79
C LYS A 241 8.64 8.86 2.12
N PRO A 242 9.45 8.49 3.12
CA PRO A 242 8.93 7.93 4.38
C PRO A 242 7.96 8.83 5.13
N ASP A 243 8.18 10.15 5.11
CA ASP A 243 7.33 11.15 5.75
C ASP A 243 5.97 11.28 5.06
N GLU A 244 5.95 11.31 3.72
CA GLU A 244 4.70 11.29 2.95
C GLU A 244 3.95 9.97 3.14
N MET A 245 4.66 8.84 3.13
CA MET A 245 4.06 7.52 3.36
C MET A 245 3.44 7.42 4.76
N ALA A 246 4.14 7.92 5.79
CA ALA A 246 3.60 7.97 7.15
C ALA A 246 2.35 8.84 7.25
N ALA A 247 2.32 9.98 6.55
CA ALA A 247 1.13 10.85 6.49
C ALA A 247 -0.05 10.15 5.81
N LYS A 248 0.19 9.49 4.66
CA LYS A 248 -0.83 8.72 3.93
C LYS A 248 -1.39 7.57 4.77
N GLN A 249 -0.52 6.81 5.42
CA GLN A 249 -0.91 5.71 6.31
C GLN A 249 -1.74 6.22 7.50
N LYS A 250 -1.39 7.39 8.04
CA LYS A 250 -2.17 8.05 9.09
C LYS A 250 -3.56 8.42 8.58
N THR A 251 -3.67 9.07 7.42
CA THR A 251 -4.96 9.41 6.80
C THR A 251 -5.84 8.19 6.57
N PHE A 252 -5.28 7.10 6.06
CA PHE A 252 -6.00 5.83 5.92
C PHE A 252 -6.48 5.28 7.27
N THR A 253 -5.63 5.28 8.30
CA THR A 253 -5.95 4.77 9.64
C THR A 253 -7.08 5.58 10.29
N GLU A 254 -7.02 6.90 10.21
CA GLU A 254 -8.08 7.79 10.73
C GLU A 254 -9.40 7.57 9.99
N ALA A 255 -9.36 7.41 8.66
CA ALA A 255 -10.54 7.10 7.86
C ALA A 255 -11.12 5.70 8.18
N ALA A 256 -10.27 4.70 8.45
CA ALA A 256 -10.70 3.37 8.86
C ALA A 256 -11.45 3.41 10.20
N ALA A 257 -10.89 4.10 11.19
CA ALA A 257 -11.53 4.29 12.49
C ALA A 257 -12.89 4.99 12.36
N GLY A 258 -12.96 6.06 11.54
CA GLY A 258 -14.19 6.83 11.34
C GLY A 258 -15.29 6.09 10.57
N ASN A 259 -14.93 5.35 9.51
CA ASN A 259 -15.90 4.81 8.54
C ASN A 259 -16.25 3.33 8.77
N PHE A 260 -15.43 2.58 9.52
CA PHE A 260 -15.70 1.17 9.82
C PHE A 260 -16.06 0.92 11.29
N GLY A 261 -15.77 1.84 12.21
CA GLY A 261 -16.14 1.71 13.62
C GLY A 261 -15.66 0.39 14.21
N SER A 262 -16.59 -0.48 14.62
CA SER A 262 -16.25 -1.82 15.17
C SER A 262 -15.50 -2.74 14.20
N ASP A 263 -15.58 -2.46 12.90
CA ASP A 263 -14.88 -3.22 11.84
C ASP A 263 -13.52 -2.59 11.44
N GLU A 264 -13.01 -1.59 12.18
CA GLU A 264 -11.73 -0.92 11.88
C GLU A 264 -10.58 -1.91 11.66
N ALA A 265 -10.41 -2.89 12.55
CA ALA A 265 -9.33 -3.87 12.44
C ALA A 265 -9.41 -4.69 11.13
N TRP A 266 -10.63 -4.98 10.67
CA TRP A 266 -10.85 -5.64 9.38
C TRP A 266 -10.45 -4.72 8.23
N ALA A 267 -10.81 -3.43 8.28
CA ALA A 267 -10.46 -2.47 7.26
C ALA A 267 -8.95 -2.24 7.17
N LEU A 268 -8.24 -2.13 8.31
CA LEU A 268 -6.78 -2.01 8.35
C LEU A 268 -6.06 -3.24 7.78
N ASP A 269 -6.59 -4.43 8.04
CA ASP A 269 -6.08 -5.68 7.48
C ASP A 269 -6.32 -5.78 5.97
N TRP A 270 -7.53 -5.46 5.50
CA TRP A 270 -7.85 -5.48 4.07
C TRP A 270 -7.21 -4.34 3.29
N GLY A 271 -7.02 -3.17 3.88
CA GLY A 271 -6.26 -2.09 3.27
C GLY A 271 -4.81 -2.50 2.99
N ARG A 272 -4.14 -3.15 3.95
CA ARG A 272 -2.79 -3.72 3.74
C ARG A 272 -2.77 -4.76 2.63
N LYS A 273 -3.79 -5.61 2.56
CA LYS A 273 -3.97 -6.61 1.49
C LYS A 273 -4.18 -5.95 0.13
N LEU A 274 -5.01 -4.91 0.04
CA LEU A 274 -5.24 -4.16 -1.20
C LEU A 274 -3.99 -3.43 -1.69
N ALA A 275 -3.25 -2.78 -0.80
CA ALA A 275 -1.96 -2.17 -1.15
C ALA A 275 -0.97 -3.21 -1.70
N PHE A 276 -0.96 -4.42 -1.14
CA PHE A 276 -0.15 -5.52 -1.65
C PHE A 276 -0.64 -6.03 -3.02
N ILE A 277 -1.96 -6.17 -3.21
CA ILE A 277 -2.57 -6.56 -4.49
C ILE A 277 -2.19 -5.55 -5.58
N ASP A 278 -2.36 -4.25 -5.30
CA ASP A 278 -1.99 -3.15 -6.19
C ASP A 278 -0.52 -3.24 -6.62
N GLN A 279 0.39 -3.35 -5.65
CA GLN A 279 1.83 -3.50 -5.91
C GLN A 279 2.19 -4.76 -6.71
N THR A 280 1.39 -5.82 -6.61
CA THR A 280 1.68 -7.14 -7.18
C THR A 280 1.04 -7.34 -8.56
N ALA A 281 -0.10 -6.71 -8.84
CA ALA A 281 -0.90 -6.95 -10.03
C ALA A 281 -0.14 -6.80 -11.35
N THR A 282 0.80 -5.84 -11.43
CA THR A 282 1.62 -5.67 -12.64
C THR A 282 2.62 -6.82 -12.89
N TYR A 283 2.92 -7.65 -11.89
CA TYR A 283 3.97 -8.66 -11.94
C TYR A 283 3.46 -10.11 -12.03
N ILE A 284 2.16 -10.28 -12.27
CA ILE A 284 1.55 -11.60 -12.49
C ILE A 284 1.24 -11.87 -13.97
N ASP A 285 1.73 -11.03 -14.89
CA ASP A 285 1.69 -11.25 -16.34
C ASP A 285 3.04 -11.78 -16.86
N SER A 286 3.22 -11.93 -18.17
CA SER A 286 4.48 -12.37 -18.78
C SER A 286 5.64 -11.38 -18.53
N PRO A 287 6.89 -11.86 -18.44
CA PRO A 287 8.06 -11.01 -18.23
C PRO A 287 8.19 -9.84 -19.21
N GLY A 288 7.90 -10.06 -20.50
CA GLY A 288 7.97 -9.00 -21.51
C GLY A 288 7.00 -7.84 -21.22
N LYS A 289 5.80 -8.14 -20.74
CA LYS A 289 4.83 -7.10 -20.34
C LYS A 289 5.23 -6.42 -19.03
N ALA A 290 5.75 -7.17 -18.06
CA ALA A 290 6.24 -6.58 -16.81
C ALA A 290 7.37 -5.56 -17.09
N VAL A 291 8.31 -5.88 -17.97
CA VAL A 291 9.37 -4.94 -18.40
C VAL A 291 8.79 -3.68 -19.03
N ALA A 292 7.84 -3.82 -19.97
CA ALA A 292 7.20 -2.66 -20.61
C ALA A 292 6.50 -1.75 -19.59
N ARG A 293 5.84 -2.33 -18.59
CA ARG A 293 5.16 -1.57 -17.53
C ARG A 293 6.12 -0.86 -16.58
N ILE A 294 7.20 -1.52 -16.19
CA ILE A 294 8.25 -0.89 -15.37
C ILE A 294 8.87 0.30 -16.10
N ALA A 295 9.05 0.18 -17.42
CA ALA A 295 9.51 1.30 -18.23
C ALA A 295 8.51 2.47 -18.16
N ASN A 296 7.20 2.21 -18.32
CA ASN A 296 6.13 3.20 -18.19
C ASN A 296 6.09 3.85 -16.79
N LEU A 297 6.16 3.05 -15.72
CA LEU A 297 6.23 3.55 -14.33
C LEU A 297 7.42 4.50 -14.14
N SER A 298 8.54 4.17 -14.77
CA SER A 298 9.74 4.99 -14.72
C SER A 298 9.61 6.28 -15.53
N PHE A 299 8.81 6.31 -16.61
CA PHE A 299 8.41 7.55 -17.28
C PHE A 299 7.56 8.43 -16.36
N GLU A 300 6.59 7.86 -15.64
CA GLU A 300 5.74 8.62 -14.73
C GLU A 300 6.52 9.25 -13.57
N PHE A 301 7.38 8.45 -12.90
CA PHE A 301 8.21 8.96 -11.81
C PHE A 301 9.13 10.09 -12.25
N ARG A 302 9.61 10.08 -13.50
CA ARG A 302 10.40 11.18 -14.07
C ARG A 302 9.59 12.45 -14.22
N THR A 303 8.41 12.35 -14.83
CA THR A 303 7.51 13.49 -15.03
C THR A 303 7.19 14.15 -13.69
N GLN A 304 7.02 13.36 -12.64
CA GLN A 304 6.72 13.84 -11.29
C GLN A 304 7.94 14.41 -10.54
N ASN A 305 9.13 13.79 -10.68
CA ASN A 305 10.30 14.12 -9.84
C ASN A 305 11.45 14.83 -10.56
N LYS A 306 11.31 15.17 -11.86
CA LYS A 306 12.36 15.77 -12.70
C LYS A 306 13.70 15.00 -12.64
N ALA A 307 13.63 13.69 -12.48
CA ALA A 307 14.79 12.81 -12.36
C ALA A 307 15.37 12.42 -13.74
N SER A 308 16.63 11.98 -13.76
CA SER A 308 17.28 11.41 -14.94
C SER A 308 16.63 10.07 -15.35
N VAL A 309 16.68 9.74 -16.64
CA VAL A 309 16.20 8.44 -17.16
C VAL A 309 17.01 7.29 -16.56
N PRO A 310 16.38 6.36 -15.82
CA PRO A 310 17.08 5.17 -15.37
C PRO A 310 17.52 4.35 -16.57
N THR A 311 18.75 3.84 -16.51
CA THR A 311 19.25 2.85 -17.48
C THR A 311 18.46 1.55 -17.35
N GLU A 312 18.41 0.76 -18.42
CA GLU A 312 17.77 -0.56 -18.40
C GLU A 312 18.30 -1.44 -17.25
N ALA A 313 19.61 -1.41 -17.00
CA ALA A 313 20.23 -2.13 -15.89
C ALA A 313 19.72 -1.69 -14.51
N GLN A 314 19.49 -0.38 -14.31
CA GLN A 314 18.92 0.15 -13.06
C GLN A 314 17.45 -0.26 -12.90
N LEU A 315 16.68 -0.29 -13.98
CA LEU A 315 15.31 -0.78 -13.96
C LEU A 315 15.26 -2.24 -13.54
N LEU A 316 16.04 -3.09 -14.21
CA LEU A 316 16.07 -4.53 -13.93
C LEU A 316 16.52 -4.83 -12.48
N SER A 317 17.58 -4.16 -12.01
CA SER A 317 18.06 -4.32 -10.63
C SER A 317 17.04 -3.83 -9.59
N GLY A 318 16.41 -2.68 -9.83
CA GLY A 318 15.38 -2.11 -8.96
C GLY A 318 14.16 -3.01 -8.87
N SER A 319 13.69 -3.52 -10.00
CA SER A 319 12.55 -4.43 -10.10
C SER A 319 12.80 -5.75 -9.38
N TYR A 320 13.98 -6.36 -9.51
CA TYR A 320 14.30 -7.57 -8.75
C TYR A 320 14.26 -7.32 -7.24
N GLY A 321 14.84 -6.22 -6.75
CA GLY A 321 14.83 -5.90 -5.32
C GLY A 321 13.42 -5.69 -4.79
N PHE A 322 12.60 -4.96 -5.54
CA PHE A 322 11.18 -4.76 -5.23
C PHE A 322 10.40 -6.08 -5.19
N LEU A 323 10.55 -6.92 -6.22
CA LEU A 323 9.88 -8.22 -6.30
C LEU A 323 10.33 -9.19 -5.20
N SER A 324 11.63 -9.20 -4.88
CA SER A 324 12.18 -9.98 -3.78
C SER A 324 11.57 -9.56 -2.44
N ASN A 325 11.42 -8.25 -2.22
CA ASN A 325 10.74 -7.73 -1.04
C ASN A 325 9.27 -8.18 -0.99
N LEU A 326 8.50 -7.99 -2.07
CA LEU A 326 7.11 -8.46 -2.13
C LEU A 326 6.98 -9.97 -1.90
N ARG A 327 7.87 -10.78 -2.49
CA ARG A 327 7.90 -12.24 -2.34
C ARG A 327 8.12 -12.69 -0.89
N SER A 328 8.89 -11.92 -0.12
CA SER A 328 9.20 -12.18 1.29
C SER A 328 8.07 -11.80 2.25
N LYS A 329 7.10 -10.99 1.82
CA LYS A 329 5.97 -10.58 2.67
C LYS A 329 5.07 -11.79 2.95
N PRO A 330 4.55 -11.94 4.20
CA PRO A 330 3.56 -12.98 4.51
C PRO A 330 2.32 -12.93 3.61
N LEU A 331 1.97 -11.73 3.14
CA LEU A 331 0.86 -11.51 2.20
C LEU A 331 1.05 -12.26 0.87
N TYR A 332 2.27 -12.59 0.44
CA TYR A 332 2.48 -13.34 -0.80
C TYR A 332 1.74 -14.68 -0.82
N ALA A 333 1.57 -15.32 0.35
CA ALA A 333 0.84 -16.58 0.46
C ALA A 333 -0.67 -16.45 0.12
N MET A 334 -1.22 -15.23 0.10
CA MET A 334 -2.62 -14.98 -0.29
C MET A 334 -2.84 -15.10 -1.79
N LEU A 335 -1.78 -14.99 -2.60
CA LEU A 335 -1.91 -15.04 -4.05
C LEU A 335 -2.34 -16.45 -4.47
N PRO A 336 -3.26 -16.60 -5.44
CA PRO A 336 -3.56 -17.90 -6.03
C PRO A 336 -2.29 -18.54 -6.60
N ARG A 337 -2.17 -19.86 -6.54
CA ARG A 337 -0.99 -20.59 -7.03
C ARG A 337 -0.55 -20.19 -8.45
N PRO A 338 -1.47 -20.05 -9.44
CA PRO A 338 -1.07 -19.59 -10.78
C PRO A 338 -0.46 -18.17 -10.78
N ALA A 339 -0.93 -17.28 -9.90
CA ALA A 339 -0.35 -15.94 -9.75
C ALA A 339 1.03 -16.00 -9.06
N GLN A 340 1.21 -16.87 -8.07
CA GLN A 340 2.52 -17.11 -7.45
C GLN A 340 3.55 -17.60 -8.48
N GLU A 341 3.16 -18.58 -9.32
CA GLU A 341 4.02 -19.14 -10.37
C GLU A 341 4.45 -18.08 -11.39
N ARG A 342 3.50 -17.23 -11.84
CA ARG A 342 3.81 -16.12 -12.76
C ARG A 342 4.67 -15.03 -12.11
N PHE A 343 4.41 -14.72 -10.84
CA PHE A 343 5.25 -13.80 -10.08
C PHE A 343 6.69 -14.34 -9.97
N GLN A 344 6.84 -15.64 -9.66
CA GLN A 344 8.14 -16.28 -9.56
C GLN A 344 8.88 -16.25 -10.90
N ALA A 345 8.19 -16.52 -12.01
CA ALA A 345 8.78 -16.41 -13.35
C ALA A 345 9.28 -14.99 -13.67
N ASN A 346 8.57 -13.94 -13.23
CA ASN A 346 9.06 -12.57 -13.34
C ASN A 346 10.28 -12.33 -12.45
N LEU A 347 10.23 -12.76 -11.19
CA LEU A 347 11.34 -12.62 -10.25
C LEU A 347 12.63 -13.28 -10.80
N ASP A 348 12.51 -14.49 -11.34
CA ASP A 348 13.62 -15.23 -11.95
C ASP A 348 14.14 -14.52 -13.20
N TYR A 349 13.24 -14.02 -14.07
CA TYR A 349 13.63 -13.21 -15.22
C TYR A 349 14.44 -11.97 -14.82
N PHE A 350 13.96 -11.18 -13.85
CA PHE A 350 14.66 -9.98 -13.41
C PHE A 350 15.99 -10.32 -12.73
N LYS A 351 16.08 -11.46 -12.04
CA LYS A 351 17.31 -11.98 -11.43
C LYS A 351 18.36 -12.32 -12.49
N GLU A 352 17.98 -13.08 -13.52
CA GLU A 352 18.89 -13.49 -14.61
C GLU A 352 19.42 -12.31 -15.43
N LYS A 353 18.63 -11.24 -15.54
CA LYS A 353 18.99 -10.04 -16.30
C LYS A 353 19.83 -9.03 -15.49
N GLN A 354 20.13 -9.30 -14.23
CA GLN A 354 21.10 -8.50 -13.49
C GLN A 354 22.50 -8.70 -14.06
N THR A 355 23.11 -7.63 -14.58
CA THR A 355 24.53 -7.66 -14.98
C THR A 355 25.43 -7.33 -13.78
N PRO A 356 26.56 -8.04 -13.58
CA PRO A 356 27.48 -7.78 -12.47
C PRO A 356 27.99 -6.33 -12.37
N ALA A 357 28.08 -5.62 -13.51
CA ALA A 357 28.51 -4.22 -13.54
C ALA A 357 27.50 -3.24 -12.93
N ALA A 358 26.20 -3.58 -12.89
CA ALA A 358 25.17 -2.75 -12.28
C ALA A 358 25.31 -2.66 -10.75
N TRP A 359 25.93 -3.67 -10.12
CA TRP A 359 26.19 -3.71 -8.69
C TRP A 359 27.36 -2.79 -8.27
N ALA A 360 28.33 -2.57 -9.16
CA ALA A 360 29.51 -1.74 -8.87
C ALA A 360 29.22 -0.22 -8.92
N ALA A 361 28.15 0.21 -9.61
CA ALA A 361 27.81 1.62 -9.79
C ALA A 361 26.68 2.14 -8.89
N VAL A 362 25.98 1.25 -8.15
CA VAL A 362 24.88 1.61 -7.26
C VAL A 362 25.32 1.41 -5.79
N SER A 363 26.46 1.98 -5.41
CA SER A 363 26.74 2.27 -3.99
C SER A 363 25.98 3.54 -3.61
N VAL A 364 24.70 3.39 -3.28
CA VAL A 364 23.93 4.47 -2.65
C VAL A 364 24.18 4.41 -1.17
N SER A 365 24.62 5.53 -0.59
CA SER A 365 24.64 5.73 0.85
C SER A 365 23.26 5.34 1.41
N ALA A 366 23.23 4.35 2.32
CA ALA A 366 22.01 3.91 2.97
C ALA A 366 21.18 5.13 3.43
N PRO A 367 19.84 5.09 3.32
CA PRO A 367 19.00 6.19 3.80
C PRO A 367 19.38 6.48 5.25
N ALA A 368 19.56 7.75 5.63
CA ALA A 368 19.84 8.08 7.02
C ALA A 368 18.72 7.52 7.91
N VAL A 369 19.05 6.78 8.97
CA VAL A 369 18.02 6.24 9.87
C VAL A 369 17.33 7.38 10.59
N ASP A 370 16.00 7.33 10.64
CA ASP A 370 15.21 8.18 11.54
C ASP A 370 15.36 7.70 12.99
N ILE A 371 16.46 8.12 13.64
CA ILE A 371 16.75 7.83 15.05
C ILE A 371 15.62 8.33 15.95
N GLU A 372 14.98 9.45 15.60
CA GLU A 372 13.89 10.02 16.38
C GLU A 372 12.57 9.23 16.20
N GLY A 373 12.32 8.71 15.01
CA GLY A 373 11.26 7.74 14.73
C GLY A 373 11.40 6.47 15.57
N ALA A 374 12.61 5.89 15.62
CA ALA A 374 12.91 4.75 16.46
C ALA A 374 12.71 5.07 17.96
N ARG A 375 13.14 6.24 18.42
CA ARG A 375 12.93 6.73 19.80
C ARG A 375 11.44 6.80 20.16
N ARG A 376 10.62 7.40 19.30
CA ARG A 376 9.16 7.51 19.49
C ARG A 376 8.47 6.14 19.51
N TYR A 377 8.91 5.22 18.65
CA TYR A 377 8.36 3.87 18.61
C TYR A 377 8.64 3.11 19.91
N VAL A 378 9.88 3.17 20.40
CA VAL A 378 10.26 2.60 21.70
C VAL A 378 9.46 3.22 22.85
N ALA A 379 9.32 4.55 22.88
CA ALA A 379 8.53 5.23 23.91
C ALA A 379 7.06 4.80 23.90
N ARG A 380 6.45 4.63 22.72
CA ARG A 380 5.07 4.16 22.59
C ARG A 380 4.90 2.72 23.04
N ALA A 381 5.82 1.83 22.68
CA ALA A 381 5.77 0.42 23.03
C ALA A 381 5.96 0.17 24.53
N LEU A 382 6.75 1.01 25.21
CA LEU A 382 7.01 0.90 26.65
C LEU A 382 5.96 1.60 27.53
N GLY A 383 5.27 2.61 27.00
CA GLY A 383 4.36 3.44 27.80
C GLY A 383 5.08 4.15 28.95
N ALA A 384 4.53 4.08 30.17
CA ALA A 384 5.15 4.66 31.36
C ALA A 384 6.16 3.72 32.08
N ASN A 385 6.41 2.52 31.53
CA ASN A 385 7.22 1.51 32.19
C ASN A 385 8.70 1.65 31.83
N LYS A 386 9.58 1.43 32.83
CA LYS A 386 11.01 1.30 32.59
C LYS A 386 11.29 -0.03 31.85
N PRO A 387 11.97 -0.02 30.70
CA PRO A 387 12.26 -1.24 29.96
C PRO A 387 13.21 -2.15 30.74
N ALA A 388 12.92 -3.46 30.74
CA ALA A 388 13.87 -4.48 31.17
C ALA A 388 15.04 -4.61 30.18
N PRO A 389 16.23 -5.06 30.63
CA PRO A 389 17.35 -5.35 29.74
C PRO A 389 16.93 -6.29 28.61
N GLY A 390 17.15 -5.88 27.36
CA GLY A 390 16.78 -6.65 26.16
C GLY A 390 15.42 -6.31 25.53
N GLN A 391 14.48 -5.67 26.26
CA GLN A 391 13.17 -5.32 25.69
C GLN A 391 13.28 -4.28 24.56
N ILE A 392 14.18 -3.29 24.71
CA ILE A 392 14.40 -2.27 23.66
C ILE A 392 14.91 -2.91 22.38
N GLN A 393 15.79 -3.91 22.47
CA GLN A 393 16.32 -4.58 21.30
C GLN A 393 15.23 -5.37 20.56
N ALA A 394 14.34 -6.04 21.29
CA ALA A 394 13.18 -6.71 20.71
C ALA A 394 12.22 -5.72 20.02
N ILE A 395 11.88 -4.62 20.70
CA ILE A 395 11.01 -3.57 20.16
C ILE A 395 11.64 -2.91 18.92
N LEU A 396 12.93 -2.62 18.96
CA LEU A 396 13.65 -2.06 17.81
C LEU A 396 13.76 -3.05 16.66
N THR A 397 13.85 -4.36 16.95
CA THR A 397 13.84 -5.40 15.91
C THR A 397 12.51 -5.40 15.15
N ASP A 398 11.39 -5.20 15.84
CA ASP A 398 10.09 -5.06 15.21
C ASP A 398 9.98 -3.75 14.42
N TRP A 399 10.47 -2.64 14.97
CA TRP A 399 10.55 -1.36 14.24
C TRP A 399 11.41 -1.45 12.98
N PHE A 400 12.57 -2.10 13.04
CA PHE A 400 13.43 -2.33 11.89
C PHE A 400 12.71 -3.16 10.83
N ARG A 401 12.00 -4.22 11.24
CA ARG A 401 11.21 -5.05 10.32
C ARG A 401 10.11 -4.24 9.64
N GLU A 402 9.39 -3.39 10.38
CA GLU A 402 8.34 -2.51 9.86
C GLU A 402 8.88 -1.45 8.89
N ASN A 403 10.13 -1.01 9.08
CA ASN A 403 10.79 -0.01 8.25
C ASN A 403 11.76 -0.63 7.23
N THR A 404 11.69 -1.94 7.01
CA THR A 404 12.55 -2.68 6.07
C THR A 404 14.06 -2.45 6.29
N ILE A 405 14.47 -2.27 7.53
CA ILE A 405 15.89 -2.22 7.94
C ILE A 405 16.27 -3.62 8.42
N ASP A 406 17.36 -4.18 7.90
CA ASP A 406 17.91 -5.44 8.42
C ASP A 406 18.40 -5.22 9.88
N PRO A 407 17.84 -5.92 10.89
CA PRO A 407 18.24 -5.76 12.29
C PRO A 407 19.72 -6.09 12.56
N SER A 408 20.36 -6.87 11.68
CA SER A 408 21.78 -7.22 11.75
C SER A 408 22.69 -6.20 11.08
N SER A 409 22.14 -5.23 10.33
CA SER A 409 22.94 -4.23 9.62
C SER A 409 23.70 -3.31 10.57
N ALA A 410 24.87 -2.81 10.13
CA ALA A 410 25.64 -1.80 10.87
C ALA A 410 24.80 -0.55 11.23
N GLN A 411 23.82 -0.25 10.37
CA GLN A 411 22.87 0.83 10.53
C GLN A 411 21.88 0.58 11.69
N ALA A 412 21.29 -0.62 11.77
CA ALA A 412 20.46 -1.03 12.90
C ALA A 412 21.27 -1.05 14.21
N GLN A 413 22.50 -1.56 14.16
CA GLN A 413 23.40 -1.58 15.32
C GLN A 413 23.76 -0.17 15.80
N ALA A 414 23.96 0.80 14.89
CA ALA A 414 24.19 2.19 15.25
C ALA A 414 22.98 2.82 15.98
N VAL A 415 21.75 2.53 15.54
CA VAL A 415 20.52 3.03 16.18
C VAL A 415 20.32 2.41 17.55
N ILE A 416 20.54 1.09 17.67
CA ILE A 416 20.53 0.38 18.96
C ILE A 416 21.54 1.03 19.90
N ALA A 417 22.79 1.25 19.46
CA ALA A 417 23.84 1.85 20.27
C ALA A 417 23.48 3.28 20.72
N VAL A 418 22.99 4.12 19.81
CA VAL A 418 22.57 5.50 20.14
C VAL A 418 21.42 5.49 21.16
N LEU A 419 20.40 4.67 20.96
CA LEU A 419 19.26 4.63 21.87
C LEU A 419 19.61 4.03 23.23
N LEU A 420 20.44 2.98 23.28
CA LEU A 420 20.92 2.40 24.54
C LEU A 420 21.81 3.39 25.31
N SER A 421 22.67 4.16 24.62
CA SER A 421 23.50 5.19 25.24
C SER A 421 22.71 6.40 25.76
N GLY A 422 21.54 6.68 25.17
CA GLY A 422 20.66 7.79 25.56
C GLY A 422 19.60 7.43 26.61
N MET A 423 19.58 6.20 27.14
CA MET A 423 18.55 5.73 28.06
C MET A 423 18.56 6.44 29.42
N GLU A 424 19.68 7.05 29.83
CA GLU A 424 19.73 7.85 31.06
C GLU A 424 18.86 9.11 30.96
N SER A 425 18.52 9.57 29.74
CA SER A 425 17.71 10.78 29.51
C SER A 425 16.27 10.51 29.08
N LEU A 426 15.85 9.24 28.94
CA LEU A 426 14.52 8.86 28.45
C LEU A 426 13.52 8.54 29.57
N VAL A 427 14.00 8.48 30.81
CA VAL A 427 13.14 8.48 32.00
C VAL A 427 12.94 9.95 32.40
N PRO A 428 11.73 10.52 32.32
CA PRO A 428 11.46 11.83 32.90
C PRO A 428 11.87 11.79 34.38
N GLY A 429 12.69 12.75 34.81
CA GLY A 429 13.32 12.75 36.12
C GLY A 429 12.35 12.55 37.28
N ASN A 430 12.84 11.81 38.28
CA ASN A 430 12.54 12.10 39.68
C ASN A 430 13.14 13.44 40.07
#